data_AF-A0A932MA39-F1
#
_entry.id   AF-A0A932MA39-F1
#
_cell.length_a   1.000
_cell.length_b   1.000
_cell.length_c   1.000
_cell.angle_alpha   90.00
_cell.angle_beta   90.00
_cell.angle_gamma   90.00
#
_symmetry.space_group_name_H-M   'P 1'
#
loop_
_entity.id
_entity.type
_entity.pdbx_description
1 polymer ?
#
loop_
_entity_poly.entity_id
_entity_poly.type
_entity_poly.pdbx_seq_one_letter_code
_entity_poly.pdbx_strand_id
1 'polypeptide(L)'
;MPPEPSIEEVRRKIGGAGVSDDELLLRWLLRKEEIEAMRLAGPPKEYVTARHPVITLIEELTRRKDYSQIQVQKPGLSLTLGRTSE
;
A
#
# COMPACT_ATOMS: atom_id res chain seq x y z
N MET A 1 -1.73 -28.59 -27.68
CA MET A 1 -1.12 -27.84 -26.55
C MET A 1 -0.72 -28.84 -25.48
N PRO A 2 0.42 -28.66 -24.79
CA PRO A 2 0.65 -29.38 -23.55
C PRO A 2 -0.48 -29.06 -22.55
N PRO A 3 -0.86 -30.01 -21.68
CA PRO A 3 -1.86 -29.74 -20.65
C PRO A 3 -1.39 -28.63 -19.73
N GLU A 4 -2.32 -27.82 -19.23
CA GLU A 4 -2.00 -26.86 -18.18
C GLU A 4 -1.57 -27.61 -16.92
N PRO A 5 -0.50 -27.17 -16.23
CA PRO A 5 -0.02 -27.83 -15.03
C PRO A 5 -1.01 -27.68 -13.89
N SER A 6 -1.06 -28.67 -13.00
CA SER A 6 -1.83 -28.56 -11.76
C SER A 6 -1.19 -27.57 -10.79
N ILE A 7 -1.97 -27.03 -9.85
CA ILE A 7 -1.45 -26.11 -8.83
C ILE A 7 -0.35 -26.76 -7.96
N GLU A 8 -0.43 -28.08 -7.74
CA GLU A 8 0.57 -28.85 -6.99
C GLU A 8 1.89 -28.92 -7.75
N GLU A 9 1.84 -29.08 -9.07
CA GLU A 9 3.02 -29.07 -9.95
C GLU A 9 3.68 -27.69 -9.96
N VAL A 10 2.88 -26.62 -9.98
CA VAL A 10 3.36 -25.24 -9.92
C VAL A 10 4.05 -24.98 -8.57
N ARG A 11 3.42 -25.35 -7.43
CA ARG A 11 4.03 -25.18 -6.11
C ARG A 11 5.34 -25.95 -5.96
N ARG A 12 5.41 -27.16 -6.52
CA ARG A 12 6.64 -27.96 -6.52
C ARG A 12 7.75 -27.31 -7.35
N LYS A 13 7.40 -26.67 -8.48
CA LYS A 13 8.37 -26.09 -9.41
C LYS A 13 8.89 -24.72 -8.96
N ILE A 14 8.01 -23.84 -8.45
CA ILE A 14 8.32 -22.43 -8.17
C ILE A 14 7.84 -21.91 -6.82
N GLY A 15 7.05 -22.70 -6.07
CA GLY A 15 6.52 -22.30 -4.77
C GLY A 15 7.62 -22.23 -3.71
N GLY A 16 8.33 -23.32 -3.44
CA GLY A 16 9.20 -23.36 -2.26
C GLY A 16 8.39 -23.32 -0.95
N ALA A 17 9.07 -23.45 0.19
CA ALA A 17 8.40 -23.55 1.48
C ALA A 17 7.76 -22.21 1.90
N GLY A 18 6.46 -22.23 2.20
CA GLY A 18 5.74 -21.10 2.81
C GLY A 18 5.43 -19.92 1.88
N VAL A 19 5.56 -20.09 0.57
CA VAL A 19 5.25 -19.03 -0.39
C VAL A 19 3.74 -18.86 -0.56
N SER A 20 3.30 -17.60 -0.47
CA SER A 20 1.91 -17.19 -0.68
C SER A 20 1.49 -17.35 -2.15
N ASP A 21 0.18 -17.32 -2.39
CA ASP A 21 -0.38 -17.47 -3.73
C ASP A 21 -0.02 -16.28 -4.64
N ASP A 22 0.03 -15.07 -4.08
CA ASP A 22 0.46 -13.88 -4.83
C ASP A 22 1.92 -13.98 -5.30
N GLU A 23 2.83 -14.46 -4.44
CA GLU A 23 4.23 -14.66 -4.80
C GLU A 23 4.38 -15.85 -5.76
N LEU A 24 3.53 -16.87 -5.66
CA LEU A 24 3.48 -17.97 -6.62
C LEU A 24 3.08 -17.49 -8.02
N LEU A 25 2.05 -16.64 -8.11
CA LEU A 25 1.62 -16.00 -9.36
C LEU A 25 2.69 -15.08 -9.93
N LEU A 26 3.35 -14.28 -9.08
CA LEU A 26 4.45 -13.40 -9.49
C LEU A 26 5.58 -14.20 -10.15
N ARG A 27 6.00 -15.32 -9.53
CA ARG A 27 7.04 -16.21 -10.07
C ARG A 27 6.61 -17.00 -11.30
N TRP A 28 5.32 -17.23 -11.49
CA TRP A 28 4.78 -17.89 -12.66
C TRP A 28 4.81 -16.96 -13.88
N LEU A 29 4.47 -15.69 -13.68
CA LEU A 29 4.31 -14.70 -14.74
C LEU A 29 5.61 -14.01 -15.14
N LEU A 30 6.53 -13.80 -14.20
CA LEU A 30 7.74 -13.00 -14.39
C LEU A 30 9.03 -13.82 -14.26
N ARG A 31 10.09 -13.35 -14.92
CA ARG A 31 11.43 -13.90 -14.76
C ARG A 31 12.03 -13.49 -13.42
N LYS A 32 12.96 -14.29 -12.92
CA LYS A 32 13.64 -14.02 -11.64
C LYS A 32 14.32 -12.65 -11.65
N GLU A 33 14.95 -12.27 -12.76
CA GLU A 33 15.67 -11.01 -12.90
C GLU A 33 14.72 -9.80 -12.83
N GLU A 34 13.50 -9.94 -13.35
CA GLU A 34 12.47 -8.90 -13.31
C GLU A 34 11.94 -8.71 -11.88
N ILE A 35 11.72 -9.83 -11.16
CA ILE A 35 11.31 -9.80 -9.75
C ILE A 35 12.38 -9.15 -8.88
N GLU A 36 13.65 -9.51 -9.08
CA GLU A 36 14.76 -8.90 -8.34
C GLU A 36 14.90 -7.40 -8.66
N ALA A 37 14.74 -7.00 -9.94
CA ALA A 37 14.73 -5.59 -10.31
C ALA A 37 13.60 -4.81 -9.64
N MET A 38 12.39 -5.39 -9.55
CA MET A 38 11.25 -4.78 -8.84
C MET A 38 11.53 -4.63 -7.34
N ARG A 39 12.11 -5.66 -6.71
CA ARG A 39 12.49 -5.62 -5.28
C ARG A 39 13.55 -4.55 -5.01
N LEU A 40 14.55 -4.45 -5.90
CA LEU A 40 15.60 -3.43 -5.83
C LEU A 40 15.07 -2.00 -6.05
N ALA A 41 14.04 -1.84 -6.89
CA ALA A 41 13.38 -0.55 -7.10
C ALA A 41 12.64 -0.05 -5.84
N GLY A 42 12.31 -0.96 -4.91
CA GLY A 42 11.60 -0.65 -3.68
C GLY A 42 10.09 -0.54 -3.87
N PRO A 43 9.35 -0.18 -2.80
CA PRO A 43 7.90 -0.04 -2.88
C PRO A 43 7.49 1.02 -3.93
N PRO A 44 6.31 0.87 -4.56
CA PRO A 44 5.81 1.86 -5.48
C PRO A 44 5.77 3.22 -4.78
N LYS A 45 6.18 4.28 -5.48
CA LYS A 45 6.06 5.63 -4.97
C LYS A 45 4.58 5.93 -4.72
N GLU A 46 4.23 6.15 -3.46
CA GLU A 46 2.95 6.73 -3.08
C GLU A 46 2.96 8.20 -3.50
N TYR A 47 2.46 8.44 -4.71
CA TYR A 47 2.11 9.79 -5.08
C TYR A 47 0.85 10.14 -4.28
N VAL A 48 0.90 11.23 -3.49
CA VAL A 48 -0.29 11.86 -2.92
C VAL A 48 -1.15 12.31 -4.09
N THR A 49 -1.97 11.41 -4.61
CA THR A 49 -2.91 11.77 -5.66
C THR A 49 -3.90 12.69 -4.99
N ALA A 50 -4.07 13.90 -5.52
CA ALA A 50 -5.01 14.90 -5.05
C ALA A 50 -6.49 14.48 -5.22
N ARG A 51 -6.81 13.18 -5.12
CA ARG A 51 -8.17 12.66 -5.14
C ARG A 51 -8.96 13.14 -3.93
N HIS A 52 -8.31 13.43 -2.80
CA HIS A 52 -8.97 13.95 -1.59
C HIS A 52 -8.08 14.93 -0.81
N PRO A 53 -7.76 16.12 -1.35
CA PRO A 53 -6.83 17.08 -0.72
C PRO A 53 -7.28 17.51 0.69
N VAL A 54 -8.59 17.51 0.95
CA VAL A 54 -9.15 17.82 2.27
C VAL A 54 -8.85 16.71 3.28
N ILE A 55 -8.93 15.44 2.87
CA ILE A 55 -8.64 14.30 3.75
C ILE A 55 -7.15 14.27 4.09
N THR A 56 -6.28 14.48 3.09
CA THR A 56 -4.84 14.62 3.30
C THR A 56 -4.52 15.78 4.25
N LEU A 57 -5.15 16.94 4.07
CA LEU A 57 -4.95 18.07 4.97
C LEU A 57 -5.37 17.72 6.42
N ILE A 58 -6.50 17.05 6.60
CA ILE A 58 -6.96 16.64 7.94
C ILE A 58 -5.96 15.64 8.56
N GLU A 59 -5.49 14.67 7.80
CA GLU A 59 -4.49 13.69 8.26
C GLU A 59 -3.17 14.36 8.68
N GLU A 60 -2.66 15.29 7.89
CA GLU A 60 -1.43 16.01 8.23
C GLU A 60 -1.62 16.88 9.48
N LEU A 61 -2.77 17.52 9.63
CA LEU A 61 -3.09 18.33 10.82
C LEU A 61 -3.21 17.49 12.08
N THR A 62 -3.78 16.27 12.03
CA THR A 62 -3.87 15.39 13.22
C THR A 62 -2.51 14.81 13.64
N ARG A 63 -1.52 14.74 12.73
CA ARG A 63 -0.15 14.30 13.04
C ARG A 63 0.67 15.35 13.80
N ARG A 64 0.24 16.62 13.81
CA ARG A 64 0.94 17.72 14.50
C ARG A 64 0.77 17.61 16.02
N LYS A 65 1.86 17.28 16.71
CA LYS A 65 1.89 17.11 18.18
C LYS A 65 2.15 18.41 18.94
N ASP A 66 2.62 19.45 18.24
CA ASP A 66 2.93 20.78 18.76
C ASP A 66 1.68 21.60 19.13
N TYR A 67 0.48 21.18 18.71
CA TYR A 67 -0.78 21.86 19.01
C TYR A 67 -1.77 20.95 19.74
N SER A 68 -2.42 21.47 20.78
CA SER A 68 -3.48 20.76 21.53
C SER A 68 -4.85 20.80 20.84
N GLN A 69 -5.08 21.82 20.01
CA GLN A 69 -6.32 22.03 19.29
C GLN A 69 -6.03 22.77 17.97
N ILE A 70 -6.74 22.40 16.90
CA ILE A 70 -6.67 23.03 15.58
C ILE A 70 -8.10 23.36 15.14
N GLN A 71 -8.37 24.60 14.76
CA GLN A 71 -9.66 25.04 14.25
C GLN A 71 -9.53 25.56 12.81
N VAL A 72 -10.43 25.13 11.93
CA VAL A 72 -10.51 25.56 10.53
C VAL A 72 -11.93 26.03 10.24
N GLN A 73 -12.05 27.27 9.72
CA GLN A 73 -13.34 27.85 9.33
C GLN A 73 -13.28 28.39 7.91
N LYS A 74 -14.29 28.02 7.11
CA LYS A 74 -14.60 28.62 5.80
C LYS A 74 -16.13 28.60 5.59
N PRO A 75 -16.69 29.36 4.64
CA PRO A 75 -18.12 29.25 4.32
C PRO A 75 -18.53 27.80 4.04
N GLY A 76 -19.53 27.30 4.77
CA GLY A 76 -20.04 25.93 4.64
C GLY A 76 -19.18 24.82 5.27
N LEU A 77 -18.10 25.14 6.00
CA LEU A 77 -17.29 24.16 6.72
C LEU A 77 -16.71 24.76 8.02
N SER A 78 -16.96 24.07 9.14
CA SER A 78 -16.29 24.30 10.40
C SER A 78 -15.73 22.98 10.91
N LEU A 79 -14.44 22.95 11.23
CA LEU A 79 -13.74 21.77 11.72
C LEU A 79 -12.94 22.14 12.97
N THR A 80 -13.06 21.33 14.02
CA THR A 80 -12.24 21.42 15.23
C THR A 80 -11.62 20.06 15.49
N LEU A 81 -10.29 20.02 15.55
CA LEU A 81 -9.51 18.84 15.92
C LEU A 81 -8.95 19.09 17.31
N GLY A 82 -9.08 18.12 18.21
CA GLY A 82 -8.53 18.17 19.56
C GLY A 82 -7.98 16.82 19.95
N ARG A 83 -6.99 16.81 20.84
CA ARG A 83 -6.53 15.55 21.45
C ARG A 83 -7.56 15.07 22.45
N THR A 84 -8.03 13.85 22.29
CA THR A 84 -8.71 13.13 23.36
C THR A 84 -7.66 12.67 24.36
N SER A 85 -7.71 13.20 25.58
CA SER A 85 -6.94 12.67 26.70
C SER A 85 -7.67 11.40 27.18
N GLU A 86 -7.02 10.25 27.04
CA GLU A 86 -7.28 9.07 27.90
C GLU A 86 -6.15 8.97 28.93
#